data_AF-A0A8H8RC90-F1
#
_entry.id   AF-A0A8H8RC90-F1
#
_cell.length_a   1.000
_cell.length_b   1.000
_cell.length_c   1.000
_cell.angle_alpha   90.00
_cell.angle_beta   90.00
_cell.angle_gamma   90.00
#
_symmetry.space_group_name_H-M   'P 1'
#
loop_
_entity.id
_entity.type
_entity.pdbx_description
1 polymer ?
#
loop_
_entity_poly.entity_id
_entity_poly.type
_entity_poly.pdbx_seq_one_letter_code
_entity_poly.pdbx_strand_id
1 'polypeptide(L)'
;MADSFDWELGIEGRFPLHKAVVAVIPSRTKIVSSDCYSVFTRTKTAKVSVILPDGTLQRYFLKCGIGQGARPLTEGEYHSASAVNAAVPGFAPNAVGWGEYHNGESKVYFYLGDYHDMDLKAAPEPASFTT
;
A
#
# COMPACT_ATOMS: atom_id res chain seq x y z
N MET A 1 -7.85 1.98 -24.02
CA MET A 1 -8.53 0.81 -23.44
C MET A 1 -7.49 0.11 -22.59
N ALA A 2 -7.65 0.05 -21.26
CA ALA A 2 -6.77 -0.79 -20.45
C ALA A 2 -7.21 -2.24 -20.73
N ASP A 3 -6.34 -3.01 -21.38
CA ASP A 3 -6.66 -4.39 -21.74
C ASP A 3 -6.78 -5.22 -20.45
N SER A 4 -7.67 -6.22 -20.44
CA SER A 4 -7.92 -7.06 -19.26
C SER A 4 -6.66 -7.79 -18.75
N PHE A 5 -5.57 -7.79 -19.53
CA PHE A 5 -4.27 -8.35 -19.20
C PHE A 5 -3.48 -7.54 -18.18
N ASP A 6 -3.85 -6.30 -17.87
CA ASP A 6 -3.10 -5.44 -16.95
C ASP A 6 -3.43 -5.68 -15.47
N TRP A 7 -4.49 -6.45 -15.21
CA TRP A 7 -5.00 -6.75 -13.87
C TRP A 7 -4.70 -8.19 -13.47
N GLU A 8 -4.45 -8.38 -12.18
CA GLU A 8 -4.27 -9.71 -11.59
C GLU A 8 -5.65 -10.34 -11.34
N LEU A 9 -5.82 -11.60 -11.76
CA LEU A 9 -7.09 -12.32 -11.73
C LEU A 9 -7.14 -13.29 -10.53
N GLY A 10 -8.36 -13.62 -10.10
CA GLY A 10 -8.56 -14.63 -9.04
C GLY A 10 -8.19 -14.17 -7.64
N ILE A 11 -8.06 -12.86 -7.41
CA ILE A 11 -7.86 -12.28 -6.09
C ILE A 11 -9.21 -12.09 -5.41
N GLU A 12 -9.32 -12.53 -4.15
CA GLU A 12 -10.52 -12.31 -3.34
C GLU A 12 -10.62 -10.84 -2.90
N GLY A 13 -11.84 -10.32 -2.71
CA GLY A 13 -12.07 -8.96 -2.22
C GLY A 13 -12.62 -7.99 -3.26
N ARG A 14 -12.73 -6.72 -2.88
CA ARG A 14 -13.45 -5.67 -3.65
C ARG A 14 -12.52 -4.64 -4.29
N PHE A 15 -11.21 -4.86 -4.26
CA PHE A 15 -10.24 -3.94 -4.84
C PHE A 15 -9.36 -4.64 -5.88
N PRO A 16 -9.56 -4.37 -7.19
CA PRO A 16 -8.75 -4.99 -8.24
C PRO A 16 -7.29 -4.51 -8.16
N LEU A 17 -6.34 -5.45 -8.28
CA LEU A 17 -4.91 -5.14 -8.25
C LEU A 17 -4.31 -5.12 -9.66
N HIS A 18 -3.64 -4.03 -9.98
CA HIS A 18 -2.90 -3.88 -11.22
C HIS A 18 -1.56 -4.61 -11.11
N LYS A 19 -1.08 -5.21 -12.20
CA LYS A 19 0.21 -5.94 -12.22
C LYS A 19 1.41 -5.09 -11.80
N ALA A 20 1.36 -3.78 -12.06
CA ALA A 20 2.36 -2.83 -11.56
C ALA A 20 2.46 -2.81 -10.02
N VAL A 21 1.33 -2.97 -9.31
CA VAL A 21 1.32 -3.08 -7.85
C VAL A 21 1.85 -4.45 -7.42
N VAL A 22 1.48 -5.52 -8.14
CA VAL A 22 1.99 -6.87 -7.87
C VAL A 22 3.51 -6.95 -8.04
N ALA A 23 4.07 -6.22 -9.02
CA ALA A 23 5.50 -6.20 -9.31
C ALA A 23 6.36 -5.61 -8.18
N VAL A 24 5.79 -4.77 -7.30
CA VAL A 24 6.53 -4.24 -6.13
C VAL A 24 6.41 -5.14 -4.90
N ILE A 25 5.47 -6.10 -4.89
CA ILE A 25 5.37 -7.07 -3.81
C ILE A 25 6.56 -8.03 -3.91
N PRO A 26 7.14 -8.49 -2.77
CA PRO A 26 8.23 -9.46 -2.79
C PRO A 26 7.95 -10.66 -3.70
N SER A 27 8.98 -11.13 -4.41
CA SER A 27 8.81 -12.25 -5.34
C SER A 27 8.34 -13.53 -4.62
N ARG A 28 7.61 -14.39 -5.35
CA ARG A 28 7.09 -15.69 -4.86
C ARG A 28 6.05 -15.57 -3.75
N THR A 29 5.48 -14.39 -3.51
CA THR A 29 4.32 -14.24 -2.62
C THR A 29 3.03 -14.64 -3.34
N LYS A 30 2.12 -15.30 -2.62
CA LYS A 30 0.76 -15.55 -3.09
C LYS A 30 -0.17 -14.46 -2.59
N ILE A 31 -0.81 -13.73 -3.49
CA ILE A 31 -1.86 -12.76 -3.12
C ILE A 31 -3.12 -13.52 -2.72
N VAL A 32 -3.68 -13.20 -1.55
CA VAL A 32 -4.88 -13.85 -1.01
C VAL A 32 -6.09 -12.96 -1.23
N SER A 33 -6.05 -11.74 -0.71
CA SER A 33 -7.18 -10.81 -0.80
C SER A 33 -6.73 -9.36 -0.97
N SER A 34 -7.65 -8.54 -1.49
CA SER A 34 -7.48 -7.11 -1.65
C SER A 34 -8.80 -6.40 -1.31
N ASP A 35 -8.84 -5.80 -0.12
CA ASP A 35 -10.05 -5.24 0.48
C ASP A 35 -9.99 -3.72 0.53
N CYS A 36 -10.96 -3.04 -0.08
CA CYS A 36 -11.06 -1.59 -0.06
C CYS A 36 -11.50 -1.08 1.33
N TYR A 37 -10.77 -0.13 1.90
CA TYR A 37 -11.07 0.43 3.24
C TYR A 37 -11.57 1.88 3.20
N SER A 38 -11.02 2.73 2.33
CA SER A 38 -11.50 4.11 2.18
C SER A 38 -11.45 4.56 0.72
N VAL A 39 -12.52 5.21 0.28
CA VAL A 39 -12.69 5.77 -1.06
C VAL A 39 -13.00 7.26 -0.91
N PHE A 40 -11.97 8.09 -1.02
CA PHE A 40 -12.16 9.51 -1.29
C PHE A 40 -12.25 9.73 -2.79
N THR A 41 -12.79 10.87 -3.23
CA THR A 41 -13.04 11.18 -4.64
C THR A 41 -11.80 11.07 -5.53
N ARG A 42 -10.59 11.18 -4.95
CA ARG A 42 -9.31 11.12 -5.68
C ARG A 42 -8.27 10.14 -5.11
N THR A 43 -8.59 9.46 -4.01
CA THR A 43 -7.67 8.53 -3.35
C THR A 43 -8.45 7.31 -2.88
N LYS A 44 -7.96 6.13 -3.26
CA LYS A 44 -8.46 4.85 -2.79
C LYS A 44 -7.41 4.17 -1.95
N THR A 45 -7.83 3.51 -0.89
CA THR A 45 -6.95 2.71 -0.04
C THR A 45 -7.47 1.30 0.09
N ALA A 46 -6.56 0.34 0.10
CA ALA A 46 -6.87 -1.06 0.23
C ALA A 46 -5.89 -1.75 1.17
N LYS A 47 -6.35 -2.83 1.79
CA LYS A 47 -5.52 -3.78 2.51
C LYS A 47 -5.28 -4.98 1.61
N VAL A 48 -4.03 -5.24 1.29
CA VAL A 48 -3.62 -6.37 0.47
C VAL A 48 -3.04 -7.45 1.38
N SER A 49 -3.70 -8.60 1.44
CA SER A 49 -3.24 -9.75 2.23
C SER A 49 -2.48 -10.72 1.32
N VAL A 50 -1.26 -11.11 1.73
CA VAL A 50 -0.42 -12.04 0.99
C VAL A 50 0.12 -13.14 1.91
N ILE A 51 0.46 -14.28 1.32
CA ILE A 51 1.24 -15.33 1.97
C ILE A 51 2.66 -15.25 1.41
N LEU A 52 3.62 -15.02 2.29
CA LEU A 52 5.05 -14.99 1.99
C LEU A 52 5.57 -16.42 1.67
N PRO A 53 6.76 -16.56 1.05
CA PRO A 53 7.31 -17.88 0.71
C PRO A 53 7.53 -18.82 1.91
N ASP A 54 7.70 -18.25 3.11
CA ASP A 54 7.82 -18.98 4.37
C ASP A 54 6.46 -19.41 4.97
N GLY A 55 5.34 -19.06 4.33
CA GLY A 55 3.98 -19.34 4.79
C GLY A 55 3.40 -18.25 5.71
N THR A 56 4.16 -17.20 6.04
CA THR A 56 3.70 -16.10 6.89
C THR A 56 2.62 -15.28 6.18
N LEU A 57 1.53 -14.99 6.88
CA LEU A 57 0.52 -14.03 6.41
C LEU A 57 1.01 -12.60 6.65
N GLN A 58 1.30 -11.88 5.58
CA GLN A 58 1.67 -10.46 5.61
C GLN A 58 0.53 -9.60 5.06
N ARG A 59 0.37 -8.40 5.60
CA ARG A 59 -0.64 -7.44 5.15
C ARG A 59 0.04 -6.14 4.74
N TYR A 60 -0.36 -5.60 3.60
CA TYR A 60 0.13 -4.33 3.08
C TYR A 60 -0.98 -3.30 3.00
N PHE A 61 -0.63 -2.05 3.27
CA PHE A 61 -1.44 -0.88 2.99
C PHE A 61 -1.11 -0.38 1.58
N LEU A 62 -2.12 -0.41 0.71
CA LEU A 62 -2.05 0.13 -0.64
C LEU A 62 -2.83 1.44 -0.70
N LYS A 63 -2.19 2.49 -1.22
CA LYS A 63 -2.81 3.78 -1.49
C LYS A 63 -2.66 4.11 -2.96
N CYS A 64 -3.78 4.38 -3.64
CA CYS A 64 -3.82 4.78 -5.04
C CYS A 64 -4.42 6.19 -5.16
N GLY A 65 -3.71 7.11 -5.79
CA GLY A 65 -4.14 8.48 -6.04
C GLY A 65 -4.21 8.81 -7.52
N ILE A 66 -5.13 9.71 -7.89
CA ILE A 66 -5.26 10.27 -9.24
C ILE A 66 -5.26 11.79 -9.21
N GLY A 67 -4.92 12.40 -10.35
CA GLY A 67 -4.97 13.84 -10.54
C GLY A 67 -3.69 14.58 -10.12
N GLN A 68 -3.78 15.91 -10.15
CA GLN A 68 -2.63 16.78 -9.88
C GLN A 68 -2.19 16.62 -8.42
N GLY A 69 -0.90 16.37 -8.20
CA GLY A 69 -0.33 16.15 -6.87
C GLY A 69 -0.32 14.70 -6.38
N ALA A 70 -0.99 13.76 -7.05
CA ALA A 70 -1.00 12.35 -6.64
C ALA A 70 0.42 11.71 -6.66
N ARG A 71 1.23 12.08 -7.65
CA ARG A 71 2.63 11.64 -7.74
C ARG A 71 3.48 12.10 -6.55
N PRO A 72 3.70 13.42 -6.33
CA PRO A 72 4.55 13.85 -5.23
C PRO A 72 4.02 13.40 -3.86
N LEU A 73 2.70 13.20 -3.71
CA LEU A 73 2.12 12.63 -2.49
C LEU A 73 2.56 11.17 -2.25
N THR A 74 2.40 10.29 -3.24
CA THR A 74 2.71 8.86 -3.09
C THR A 74 4.22 8.59 -3.08
N GLU A 75 4.98 9.28 -3.93
CA GLU A 75 6.44 9.25 -3.96
C GLU A 75 7.04 9.81 -2.66
N GLY A 76 6.49 10.92 -2.15
CA GLY A 76 6.89 11.51 -0.88
C GLY A 76 6.62 10.60 0.31
N GLU A 77 5.49 9.88 0.32
CA GLU A 77 5.16 8.90 1.36
C GLU A 77 6.17 7.74 1.40
N TYR A 78 6.55 7.21 0.23
CA TYR A 78 7.59 6.19 0.13
C TYR A 78 8.95 6.67 0.66
N HIS A 79 9.42 7.83 0.17
CA HIS A 79 10.74 8.33 0.54
C HIS A 79 10.81 8.77 2.01
N SER A 80 9.75 9.37 2.55
CA SER A 80 9.70 9.77 3.95
C SER A 80 9.70 8.55 4.88
N ALA A 81 8.86 7.56 4.64
CA ALA A 81 8.84 6.33 5.44
C ALA A 81 10.19 5.60 5.38
N SER A 82 10.79 5.50 4.19
CA SER A 82 12.12 4.91 4.00
C SER A 82 13.20 5.66 4.78
N ALA A 83 13.23 6.99 4.71
CA ALA A 83 14.22 7.82 5.40
C ALA A 83 14.06 7.73 6.92
N VAL A 84 12.83 7.73 7.42
CA VAL A 84 12.53 7.58 8.84
C VAL A 84 12.99 6.22 9.36
N ASN A 85 12.71 5.13 8.63
CA ASN A 85 13.16 3.80 9.03
C ASN A 85 14.68 3.59 8.90
N ALA A 86 15.34 4.29 7.97
CA ALA A 86 16.80 4.31 7.91
C ALA A 86 17.43 5.00 9.13
N ALA A 87 16.78 6.04 9.66
CA ALA A 87 17.23 6.76 10.85
C ALA A 87 16.86 6.03 12.16
N VAL A 88 15.63 5.53 12.24
CA VAL A 88 15.07 4.84 13.41
C VAL A 88 14.28 3.62 12.93
N PRO A 89 14.92 2.43 12.85
CA PRO A 89 14.27 1.22 12.37
C PRO A 89 12.99 0.89 13.14
N GLY A 90 11.89 0.68 12.41
CA GLY A 90 10.60 0.32 12.98
C GLY A 90 9.75 1.49 13.48
N PHE A 91 10.20 2.74 13.32
CA PHE A 91 9.40 3.91 13.70
C PHE A 91 8.28 4.20 12.69
N ALA A 92 8.53 4.00 11.40
CA ALA A 92 7.54 4.13 10.34
C ALA A 92 7.18 2.74 9.76
N PRO A 93 6.02 2.61 9.09
CA PRO A 93 5.76 1.43 8.29
C PRO A 93 6.87 1.19 7.26
N ASN A 94 7.26 -0.07 7.04
CA ASN A 94 8.24 -0.35 5.99
C ASN A 94 7.63 -0.03 4.63
N ALA A 95 8.31 0.83 3.88
CA ALA A 95 7.93 1.18 2.53
C ALA A 95 8.38 0.06 1.59
N VAL A 96 7.41 -0.62 0.96
CA VAL A 96 7.68 -1.74 0.04
C VAL A 96 8.00 -1.21 -1.35
N GLY A 97 7.20 -0.24 -1.82
CA GLY A 97 7.42 0.35 -3.13
C GLY A 97 6.40 1.43 -3.47
N TRP A 98 6.65 2.10 -4.59
CA TRP A 98 5.73 3.05 -5.19
C TRP A 98 5.82 2.95 -6.71
N GLY A 99 4.85 3.51 -7.42
CA GLY A 99 4.89 3.54 -8.86
C GLY A 99 3.65 4.17 -9.48
N GLU A 100 3.47 3.91 -10.77
CA GLU A 100 2.34 4.39 -11.54
C GLU A 100 1.82 3.33 -12.53
N TYR A 101 0.55 3.47 -12.90
CA TYR A 101 -0.05 2.71 -13.98
C TYR A 101 -1.19 3.50 -14.64
N HIS A 102 -1.66 3.03 -15.79
CA HIS A 102 -2.81 3.62 -16.48
C HIS A 102 -4.07 2.81 -16.22
N ASN A 103 -5.16 3.50 -15.92
CA ASN A 103 -6.50 2.93 -15.88
C ASN A 103 -7.40 3.71 -16.84
N GLY A 104 -7.57 3.20 -18.06
CA GLY A 104 -8.16 3.96 -19.15
C GLY A 104 -7.30 5.17 -19.49
N GLU A 105 -7.90 6.36 -19.46
CA GLU A 105 -7.21 7.64 -19.70
C GLU A 105 -6.59 8.24 -18.44
N SER A 106 -6.85 7.66 -17.27
CA SER A 106 -6.36 8.17 -15.99
C SER A 106 -5.01 7.54 -15.64
N LYS A 107 -4.02 8.37 -15.31
CA LYS A 107 -2.79 7.91 -14.67
C LYS A 107 -3.00 7.81 -13.16
N VAL A 108 -2.74 6.63 -12.62
CA VAL A 108 -2.83 6.31 -11.19
C VAL A 108 -1.42 6.21 -10.62
N TYR A 109 -1.19 6.85 -9.48
CA TYR A 109 0.05 6.72 -8.71
C TYR A 109 -0.26 5.93 -7.45
N PHE A 110 0.64 5.06 -7.03
CA PHE A 110 0.43 4.22 -5.86
C PHE A 110 1.63 4.17 -4.94
N TYR A 111 1.34 3.91 -3.67
CA TYR A 111 2.28 3.60 -2.61
C TYR A 111 1.85 2.29 -1.94
N LEU A 112 2.82 1.42 -1.66
CA LEU A 112 2.66 0.18 -0.94
C LEU A 112 3.62 0.15 0.25
N GLY A 113 3.08 -0.08 1.45
CA GLY A 113 3.85 -0.25 2.67
C GLY A 113 3.23 -1.29 3.60
N ASP A 114 3.91 -1.61 4.69
CA ASP A 114 3.37 -2.50 5.71
C ASP A 114 2.05 -1.98 6.28
N TYR A 115 1.07 -2.88 6.43
CA TYR A 115 -0.17 -2.57 7.12
C TYR A 115 0.05 -2.72 8.63
N HIS A 116 -0.05 -1.61 9.34
CA HIS A 116 -0.11 -1.65 10.80
C HIS A 116 -1.55 -1.73 11.28
N ASP A 117 -1.84 -2.76 12.07
CA ASP A 117 -3.11 -2.87 12.78
C ASP A 117 -3.11 -1.83 13.90
N MET A 118 -3.84 -0.74 13.71
CA MET A 118 -3.98 0.29 14.72
C MET A 118 -4.96 -0.20 15.78
N ASP A 119 -4.49 -0.41 17.01
CA ASP A 119 -5.39 -0.60 18.15
C ASP A 119 -6.06 0.73 18.48
N LEU A 120 -7.25 0.93 17.94
CA LEU A 120 -8.06 2.13 18.18
C LEU A 120 -8.66 2.17 19.60
N LYS A 121 -8.49 1.13 20.42
CA LYS A 121 -9.03 1.07 21.79
C LYS A 121 -8.02 1.52 22.84
N ALA A 122 -6.72 1.37 22.57
CA ALA A 122 -5.65 1.80 23.45
C ALA A 122 -5.00 3.07 22.89
N ALA A 123 -5.59 4.24 23.19
CA ALA A 123 -4.84 5.47 22.99
C ALA A 123 -3.52 5.36 23.77
N PRO A 124 -2.35 5.65 23.17
CA PRO A 124 -1.10 5.59 23.90
C PRO A 124 -1.15 6.56 25.08
N GLU A 125 -0.73 6.08 26.26
CA GLU A 125 -0.59 6.91 27.46
C GLU A 125 0.33 8.10 27.14
N PRO A 126 -0.10 9.37 27.31
CA PRO A 126 0.64 10.57 26.87
C PRO A 126 2.02 10.78 27.52
N ALA A 127 2.39 9.98 28.51
CA ALA A 127 3.31 10.39 29.57
C ALA A 127 4.77 9.91 29.47
N SER A 128 5.30 9.48 28.32
CA SER A 128 6.74 9.13 28.21
C SER A 128 7.55 9.95 27.21
N PHE A 129 6.97 10.94 26.54
CA PHE A 129 7.68 11.76 25.55
C PHE A 129 8.43 12.98 26.13
N THR A 130 8.39 13.19 27.47
CA THR A 130 8.89 14.44 28.10
C THR A 130 9.92 14.22 29.22
N THR A 131 10.56 13.05 29.31
CA THR A 131 11.63 12.80 30.30
C THR A 131 13.01 12.76 29.68
#